data_AF-A0A0G2ELC5-F1
#
_entry.id   AF-A0A0G2ELC5-F1
#
_cell.length_a   1.000
_cell.length_b   1.000
_cell.length_c   1.000
_cell.angle_alpha   90.00
_cell.angle_beta   90.00
_cell.angle_gamma   90.00
#
_symmetry.space_group_name_H-M   'P 1'
#
loop_
_entity.id
_entity.type
_entity.pdbx_description
1 polymer ?
#
loop_
_entity_poly.entity_id
_entity_poly.type
_entity_poly.pdbx_seq_one_letter_code
_entity_poly.pdbx_strand_id
1 'polypeptide(L)'
;MGGTKGATEGKVASQVALDDLELKAQGYDRTMPRRFSVLSLLSLSYALLATWNGYGSAFGTGFTEASFAGTIWTLFIAAAMTGIVTLGMAELASAFGVAGAQYYWSYAVASPEWAPFASYM
;
A
#
# COMPACT_ATOMS: atom_id res chain seq x y z
N MET A 1 -11.60 -34.81 5.15
CA MET A 1 -10.73 -33.60 5.14
C MET A 1 -11.56 -32.31 4.97
N GLY A 2 -12.71 -32.18 5.66
CA GLY A 2 -13.71 -31.12 5.40
C GLY A 2 -13.94 -30.11 6.54
N GLY A 3 -13.22 -30.20 7.66
CA GLY A 3 -13.48 -29.37 8.85
C GLY A 3 -12.90 -27.95 8.81
N THR A 4 -11.92 -27.67 7.95
CA THR A 4 -11.20 -26.37 7.95
C THR A 4 -11.88 -25.28 7.10
N LYS A 5 -12.76 -25.65 6.15
CA LYS A 5 -13.46 -24.67 5.29
C LYS A 5 -14.47 -23.83 6.06
N GLY A 6 -15.34 -24.45 6.87
CA GLY A 6 -16.38 -23.74 7.61
C GLY A 6 -15.83 -22.76 8.66
N ALA A 7 -14.72 -23.11 9.31
CA ALA A 7 -14.04 -22.21 10.27
C ALA A 7 -13.40 -20.98 9.58
N THR A 8 -12.90 -21.17 8.36
CA THR A 8 -12.27 -20.09 7.58
C THR A 8 -13.33 -19.13 7.05
N GLU A 9 -14.45 -19.65 6.53
CA GLU A 9 -15.58 -18.83 6.05
C GLU A 9 -16.22 -18.00 7.17
N GLY A 10 -16.41 -18.59 8.36
CA GLY A 10 -16.91 -17.87 9.54
C GLY A 10 -15.95 -16.75 10.00
N LYS A 11 -14.64 -16.98 9.91
CA LYS A 11 -13.62 -15.97 10.23
C LYS A 11 -13.62 -14.84 9.18
N VAL A 12 -13.73 -15.16 7.89
CA VAL A 12 -13.79 -14.13 6.83
C VAL A 12 -15.04 -13.26 6.97
N ALA A 13 -16.21 -13.85 7.28
CA ALA A 13 -17.43 -13.10 7.52
C ALA A 13 -17.33 -12.17 8.73
N SER A 14 -16.67 -12.60 9.81
CA SER A 14 -16.47 -11.76 11.00
C SER A 14 -15.47 -10.64 10.75
N GLN A 15 -14.38 -10.88 10.00
CA GLN A 15 -13.45 -9.82 9.59
C GLN A 15 -14.14 -8.76 8.74
N VAL A 16 -14.94 -9.18 7.75
CA VAL A 16 -15.70 -8.26 6.90
C VAL A 16 -16.65 -7.36 7.71
N ALA A 17 -17.27 -7.89 8.76
CA ALA A 17 -18.14 -7.12 9.63
C ALA A 17 -17.37 -6.11 10.50
N LEU A 18 -16.17 -6.47 10.98
CA LEU A 18 -15.29 -5.56 11.73
C LEU A 18 -14.81 -4.41 10.85
N ASP A 19 -14.32 -4.70 9.64
CA ASP A 19 -13.88 -3.67 8.69
C ASP A 19 -15.02 -2.70 8.34
N ASP A 20 -16.27 -3.19 8.27
CA ASP A 20 -17.44 -2.36 7.97
C ASP A 20 -17.82 -1.44 9.14
N LEU A 21 -17.52 -1.85 10.38
CA LEU A 21 -17.68 -1.01 11.58
C LEU A 21 -16.60 0.07 11.66
N GLU A 22 -15.36 -0.27 11.33
CA GLU A 22 -14.23 0.67 11.29
C GLU A 22 -14.46 1.76 10.23
N LEU A 23 -14.92 1.37 9.04
CA LEU A 23 -15.25 2.32 7.97
C LEU A 23 -16.35 3.30 8.40
N LYS A 24 -17.38 2.80 9.09
CA LYS A 24 -18.46 3.63 9.66
C LYS A 24 -17.96 4.57 10.75
N ALA A 25 -17.02 4.14 11.59
CA ALA A 25 -16.41 5.00 12.61
C ALA A 25 -15.65 6.19 11.98
N GLN A 26 -15.14 6.01 10.77
CA GLN A 26 -14.51 7.07 9.97
C GLN A 26 -15.52 7.93 9.19
N GLY A 27 -16.83 7.67 9.33
CA GLY A 27 -17.90 8.42 8.68
C GLY A 27 -18.22 7.96 7.25
N TYR A 28 -17.69 6.81 6.81
CA TYR A 28 -17.91 6.27 5.48
C TYR A 28 -18.79 5.03 5.51
N ASP A 29 -19.76 4.96 4.59
CA ASP A 29 -20.55 3.75 4.36
C ASP A 29 -19.92 2.91 3.24
N ARG A 30 -20.00 1.59 3.39
CA ARG A 30 -19.53 0.65 2.37
C ARG A 30 -20.47 0.69 1.16
N THR A 31 -20.08 1.42 0.13
CA THR A 31 -20.85 1.53 -1.12
C THR A 31 -20.50 0.46 -2.15
N MET A 32 -19.29 -0.14 -2.06
CA MET A 32 -18.78 -1.08 -3.06
C MET A 32 -18.54 -2.48 -2.44
N PRO A 33 -18.83 -3.58 -3.18
CA PRO A 33 -18.51 -4.93 -2.69
C PRO A 33 -17.00 -5.19 -2.67
N ARG A 34 -16.49 -5.83 -1.60
CA ARG A 34 -15.09 -6.28 -1.51
C ARG A 34 -14.84 -7.41 -2.52
N ARG A 35 -14.17 -7.08 -3.62
CA ARG A 35 -13.91 -8.00 -4.74
C ARG A 35 -12.45 -8.38 -4.92
N PHE A 36 -11.52 -7.64 -4.31
CA PHE A 36 -10.11 -7.90 -4.50
C PHE A 36 -9.60 -8.93 -3.49
N SER A 37 -8.90 -9.94 -3.99
CA SER A 37 -8.12 -10.88 -3.18
C SER A 37 -6.71 -10.33 -2.95
N VAL A 38 -6.01 -10.86 -1.94
CA VAL A 38 -4.62 -10.49 -1.64
C VAL A 38 -3.70 -10.67 -2.86
N LEU A 39 -3.88 -11.78 -3.60
CA LEU A 39 -3.09 -12.04 -4.81
C LEU A 39 -3.39 -11.02 -5.92
N SER A 40 -4.66 -10.64 -6.08
CA SER A 40 -5.06 -9.60 -7.04
C SER A 40 -4.53 -8.22 -6.66
N LEU A 41 -4.52 -7.89 -5.37
CA LEU A 41 -3.94 -6.65 -4.86
C LEU A 41 -2.44 -6.60 -5.12
N LEU A 42 -1.72 -7.69 -4.83
CA LEU A 42 -0.28 -7.77 -5.03
C LEU A 42 0.11 -7.63 -6.51
N SER A 43 -0.63 -8.29 -7.40
CA SER A 43 -0.37 -8.19 -8.84
C SER A 43 -0.72 -6.81 -9.40
N LEU A 44 -1.80 -6.17 -8.91
CA LEU A 44 -2.11 -4.79 -9.24
C LEU A 44 -1.02 -3.82 -8.76
N SER A 45 -0.55 -3.96 -7.52
CA SER A 45 0.53 -3.12 -6.97
C SER A 45 1.83 -3.26 -7.74
N TYR A 46 2.23 -4.47 -8.12
CA TYR A 46 3.42 -4.70 -8.95
C TYR A 46 3.30 -4.02 -10.32
N ALA A 47 2.12 -4.10 -10.95
CA ALA A 47 1.84 -3.44 -12.22
C ALA A 47 1.90 -1.90 -12.11
N LEU A 48 1.37 -1.33 -11.02
CA LEU A 48 1.37 0.12 -10.78
C LEU A 48 2.77 0.68 -10.49
N LEU A 49 3.59 -0.06 -9.75
CA LEU A 49 4.91 0.41 -9.33
C LEU A 49 5.91 0.53 -10.49
N ALA A 50 5.79 -0.33 -11.52
CA ALA A 50 6.60 -0.29 -12.74
C ALA A 50 8.12 -0.07 -12.51
N THR A 51 8.65 -0.53 -11.38
CA THR A 51 10.01 -0.22 -10.88
C THR A 51 11.10 -0.65 -11.86
N TRP A 52 10.86 -1.72 -12.61
CA TRP A 52 11.74 -2.21 -13.67
C TRP A 52 11.99 -1.16 -14.76
N ASN A 53 10.99 -0.33 -15.10
CA ASN A 53 11.11 0.68 -16.15
C ASN A 53 12.05 1.81 -15.72
N GLY A 54 11.86 2.32 -14.49
CA GLY A 54 12.74 3.34 -13.91
C GLY A 54 14.18 2.86 -13.71
N TYR A 55 14.38 1.59 -13.33
CA TYR A 55 15.72 1.03 -13.24
C TYR A 55 16.36 0.84 -14.61
N GLY A 56 15.60 0.39 -15.61
CA GLY A 56 16.07 0.20 -16.98
C GLY A 56 16.57 1.50 -17.63
N SER A 57 15.93 2.64 -17.36
CA SER A 57 16.36 3.94 -17.91
C SER A 57 17.69 4.42 -17.33
N ALA A 58 17.96 4.14 -16.05
CA ALA A 58 19.19 4.54 -15.37
C ALA A 58 20.31 3.49 -15.45
N PHE A 59 20.04 2.31 -16.01
CA PHE A 59 20.97 1.17 -16.00
C PHE A 59 22.31 1.45 -16.68
N GLY A 60 22.29 2.15 -17.82
CA GLY A 60 23.50 2.53 -18.55
C GLY A 60 24.38 3.51 -17.75
N THR A 61 23.76 4.50 -17.12
CA THR A 61 24.46 5.45 -16.25
C THR A 61 25.07 4.73 -15.04
N GLY A 62 24.32 3.82 -14.42
CA GLY A 62 24.79 3.01 -13.30
C GLY A 62 26.07 2.23 -13.63
N PHE A 63 26.17 1.64 -14.83
CA PHE A 63 27.39 0.95 -15.24
C PHE A 63 28.59 1.88 -15.41
N THR A 64 28.34 3.07 -15.94
CA THR A 64 29.41 4.04 -16.24
C THR A 64 29.99 4.64 -14.95
N GLU A 65 29.14 4.85 -13.94
CA GLU A 65 29.53 5.52 -12.69
C GLU A 65 29.86 4.55 -11.53
N ALA A 66 29.12 3.44 -11.40
CA ALA A 66 29.20 2.54 -10.24
C ALA A 66 29.77 1.15 -10.56
N SER A 67 30.15 0.89 -11.82
CA SER A 67 30.52 -0.44 -12.32
C SER A 67 29.37 -1.47 -12.20
N PHE A 68 29.60 -2.68 -12.74
CA PHE A 68 28.60 -3.75 -12.74
C PHE A 68 28.16 -4.16 -11.32
N ALA A 69 29.12 -4.30 -10.40
CA ALA A 69 28.86 -4.70 -9.02
C ALA A 69 28.11 -3.61 -8.23
N GLY A 70 28.48 -2.33 -8.40
CA GLY A 70 27.81 -1.23 -7.71
C GLY A 70 26.37 -1.06 -8.18
N THR A 71 26.11 -1.25 -9.48
CA THR A 71 24.75 -1.18 -10.05
C THR A 71 23.82 -2.25 -9.46
N ILE A 72 24.32 -3.47 -9.22
CA ILE A 72 23.50 -4.52 -8.57
C ILE A 72 23.29 -4.21 -7.08
N TRP A 73 24.32 -3.70 -6.39
CA TRP A 73 24.22 -3.46 -4.95
C TRP A 73 23.32 -2.29 -4.57
N THR A 74 23.21 -1.27 -5.44
CA THR A 74 22.27 -0.16 -5.25
C THR A 74 20.81 -0.64 -5.23
N LEU A 75 20.48 -1.73 -5.94
CA LEU A 75 19.13 -2.30 -5.93
C LEU A 75 18.72 -2.79 -4.54
N PHE A 76 19.63 -3.41 -3.79
CA PHE A 76 19.36 -3.86 -2.41
C PHE A 76 19.18 -2.70 -1.45
N ILE A 77 20.01 -1.66 -1.57
CA ILE A 77 19.90 -0.45 -0.76
C ILE A 77 18.58 0.27 -1.07
N ALA A 78 18.23 0.43 -2.35
CA ALA A 78 16.97 1.02 -2.78
C ALA A 78 15.76 0.21 -2.28
N ALA A 79 15.83 -1.13 -2.35
CA ALA A 79 14.78 -2.01 -1.83
C ALA A 79 14.61 -1.86 -0.32
N ALA A 80 15.70 -1.75 0.44
CA ALA A 80 15.64 -1.54 1.89
C ALA A 80 15.00 -0.18 2.25
N MET A 81 15.43 0.91 1.61
CA MET A 81 14.87 2.25 1.84
C MET A 81 13.39 2.31 1.46
N THR A 82 13.03 1.75 0.29
CA THR A 82 11.64 1.67 -0.17
C THR A 82 10.79 0.80 0.76
N GLY A 83 11.37 -0.27 1.30
CA GLY A 83 10.72 -1.13 2.30
C GLY A 83 10.37 -0.39 3.58
N ILE A 84 11.27 0.45 4.10
CA ILE A 84 11.00 1.27 5.29
C ILE A 84 9.83 2.23 5.05
N VAL A 85 9.81 2.93 3.90
CA VAL A 85 8.71 3.82 3.53
C VAL A 85 7.40 3.04 3.38
N THR A 86 7.46 1.88 2.72
CA THR A 86 6.28 1.01 2.52
C THR A 86 5.72 0.51 3.85
N LEU A 87 6.57 0.19 4.82
CA LEU A 87 6.14 -0.19 6.18
C LEU A 87 5.42 0.97 6.88
N GLY A 88 5.96 2.20 6.80
CA GLY A 88 5.26 3.38 7.33
C GLY A 88 3.90 3.61 6.69
N MET A 89 3.79 3.39 5.38
CA MET A 89 2.51 3.47 4.66
C MET A 89 1.57 2.32 5.02
N ALA A 90 2.09 1.15 5.39
CA ALA A 90 1.27 0.03 5.86
C ALA A 90 0.63 0.33 7.23
N GLU A 91 1.34 1.00 8.13
CA GLU A 91 0.77 1.47 9.41
C GLU A 91 -0.39 2.46 9.19
N LEU A 92 -0.22 3.41 8.28
CA LEU A 92 -1.27 4.37 7.92
C LEU A 92 -2.46 3.67 7.22
N ALA A 93 -2.20 2.73 6.33
CA ALA A 93 -3.24 1.96 5.65
C ALA A 93 -4.05 1.08 6.63
N SER A 94 -3.40 0.59 7.69
CA SER A 94 -4.05 -0.15 8.78
C SER A 94 -4.95 0.75 9.63
N ALA A 95 -4.48 1.96 9.98
CA ALA A 95 -5.26 2.91 10.77
C ALA A 95 -6.39 3.59 9.97
N PHE A 96 -6.18 3.84 8.68
CA PHE A 96 -7.05 4.63 7.81
C PHE A 96 -7.42 3.86 6.54
N GLY A 97 -8.26 2.83 6.69
CA GLY A 97 -8.77 1.97 5.62
C GLY A 97 -9.80 2.60 4.67
N VAL A 98 -9.73 3.92 4.45
CA VAL A 98 -10.66 4.65 3.57
C VAL A 98 -10.15 4.63 2.12
N ALA A 99 -11.08 4.67 1.15
CA ALA A 99 -10.78 4.89 -0.26
C ALA A 99 -10.27 6.33 -0.48
N GLY A 100 -9.02 6.55 -0.08
CA GLY A 100 -8.46 7.87 0.20
C GLY A 100 -6.93 7.96 0.07
N ALA A 101 -6.24 6.83 0.31
CA ALA A 101 -4.78 6.71 0.27
C ALA A 101 -4.05 7.98 0.76
N GLN A 102 -3.02 8.43 0.04
CA GLN A 102 -2.14 9.51 0.44
C GLN A 102 -2.82 10.85 0.76
N TYR A 103 -3.84 11.28 -0.02
CA TYR A 103 -4.50 12.58 0.20
C TYR A 103 -5.35 12.58 1.46
N TYR A 104 -5.99 11.44 1.75
CA TYR A 104 -6.78 11.28 2.97
C TYR A 104 -5.85 11.16 4.18
N TRP A 105 -4.74 10.45 4.06
CA TRP A 105 -3.75 10.34 5.14
C TRP A 105 -3.13 11.70 5.47
N SER A 106 -2.77 12.52 4.48
CA SER A 106 -2.24 13.86 4.73
C SER A 106 -3.29 14.78 5.35
N TYR A 107 -4.55 14.69 4.92
CA TYR A 107 -5.67 15.42 5.53
C TYR A 107 -5.89 15.01 7.00
N ALA A 108 -5.85 13.71 7.30
CA ALA A 108 -6.12 13.17 8.63
C ALA A 108 -5.00 13.46 9.65
N VAL A 109 -3.75 13.56 9.19
CA VAL A 109 -2.58 13.80 10.05
C VAL A 109 -2.28 15.30 10.23
N ALA A 110 -2.63 16.14 9.24
CA ALA A 110 -2.38 17.57 9.30
C ALA A 110 -3.29 18.29 10.32
N SER A 111 -2.82 19.44 10.82
CA SER A 111 -3.64 20.31 11.67
C SER A 111 -4.83 20.88 10.87
N PRO A 112 -5.97 21.22 11.52
CA PRO A 112 -7.20 21.60 10.82
C PRO A 112 -7.06 22.80 9.86
N GLU A 113 -6.13 23.71 10.16
CA GLU A 113 -5.84 24.88 9.33
C GLU A 113 -5.08 24.52 8.04
N TRP A 114 -4.18 23.53 8.11
CA TRP A 114 -3.33 23.11 6.98
C TRP A 114 -3.86 21.88 6.25
N ALA A 115 -4.85 21.18 6.80
CA ALA A 115 -5.38 19.95 6.22
C ALA A 115 -5.85 20.08 4.76
N PRO A 116 -6.57 21.15 4.34
CA PRO A 116 -6.94 21.32 2.94
C PRO A 116 -5.71 21.49 2.03
N PHE A 117 -4.72 22.25 2.49
CA PHE A 117 -3.49 22.49 1.73
C PHE A 117 -2.61 21.25 1.63
N ALA A 118 -2.43 20.51 2.73
CA ALA A 118 -1.65 19.28 2.79
C ALA A 118 -2.27 18.13 1.97
N SER A 119 -3.59 18.13 1.78
CA SER A 119 -4.28 17.17 0.91
C SER A 119 -4.20 17.50 -0.58
N TYR A 120 -3.89 18.76 -0.91
CA TYR A 120 -3.85 19.26 -2.28
C TYR A 120 -2.46 19.16 -2.93
N MET A 121 -1.40 19.36 -2.15
CA MET A 121 0.00 19.24 -2.61
C MET A 121 0.42 17.78 -2.78
#